data_AF-A0A926DWN5-F1
#
_entry.id   AF-A0A926DWN5-F1
#
_cell.length_a   1.000
_cell.length_b   1.000
_cell.length_c   1.000
_cell.angle_alpha   90.00
_cell.angle_beta   90.00
_cell.angle_gamma   90.00
#
_symmetry.space_group_name_H-M   'P 1'
#
loop_
_entity.id
_entity.type
_entity.pdbx_description
1 polymer ?
#
loop_
_entity_poly.entity_id
_entity_poly.type
_entity_poly.pdbx_seq_one_letter_code
_entity_poly.pdbx_strand_id
1 'polypeptide(L)'
;MNLLPLLARQLAEYPLAQPVDLLKLLYQNEFGCGHLIDDPMKSRNRLKEESDRLPAKQDDGPFIERIGNGLCRIHLRVLHRERLRLNTLHRFFELSAVRLRGSRDGFLGKAAVLEQLCRDGALPFDAEEVRRQIEVWKTGKGRPFRHSAQFRAAYAPAYRVVEQPFCDYLQLFCRIDSLLTEKGRVLVAIDGNCASGKTTLAALLQLVYGCNILPMDHFFLRPEQRTAERLAEPGGNVDHERFYREVLAPLRSGQPFSYRPYRCDSRTLGEPVPVGRRPINIVEGSYSLHPALADAYDLKVFLSVDPQEQMRRIFARNGEEMARRFASEWIPMEENYFKTFSIAERCDLRFSNG
;
A
#
# COMPACT_ATOMS: atom_id res chain seq x y z
N MET A 1 22.34 -8.46 -6.63
CA MET A 1 21.73 -7.95 -5.38
C MET A 1 22.55 -8.49 -4.22
N ASN A 2 23.05 -7.66 -3.31
CA ASN A 2 23.75 -8.15 -2.12
C ASN A 2 22.72 -8.78 -1.16
N LEU A 3 22.76 -10.11 -1.01
CA LEU A 3 21.81 -10.86 -0.17
C LEU A 3 22.25 -10.95 1.30
N LEU A 4 23.52 -10.65 1.61
CA LEU A 4 24.05 -10.79 2.96
C LEU A 4 23.27 -9.97 3.99
N PRO A 5 22.90 -8.69 3.76
CA PRO A 5 22.09 -7.93 4.74
C PRO A 5 20.73 -8.57 5.00
N LEU A 6 20.08 -9.12 3.97
CA LEU A 6 18.78 -9.80 4.09
C LEU A 6 18.91 -11.07 4.94
N LEU A 7 19.91 -11.92 4.62
CA LEU A 7 20.14 -13.19 5.29
C LEU A 7 20.62 -12.99 6.74
N ALA A 8 21.53 -12.04 6.97
CA ALA A 8 22.02 -11.71 8.31
C ALA A 8 20.91 -11.19 9.21
N ARG A 9 20.03 -10.30 8.71
CA ARG A 9 18.86 -9.84 9.45
C ARG A 9 17.91 -11.01 9.78
N GLN A 10 17.70 -11.94 8.84
CA GLN A 10 16.89 -13.13 9.10
C GLN A 10 17.44 -13.94 10.28
N LEU A 11 18.75 -14.16 10.34
CA LEU A 11 19.36 -14.93 11.42
C LEU A 11 19.39 -14.19 12.75
N ALA A 12 19.49 -12.86 12.72
CA ALA A 12 19.37 -12.04 13.92
C ALA A 12 17.95 -12.15 14.54
N GLU A 13 16.92 -12.13 13.69
CA GLU A 13 15.51 -12.25 14.13
C GLU A 13 15.13 -13.70 14.47
N TYR A 14 15.72 -14.67 13.76
CA TYR A 14 15.47 -16.10 13.94
C TYR A 14 16.77 -16.90 14.17
N PRO A 15 17.41 -16.81 15.36
CA PRO A 15 18.69 -17.48 15.65
C PRO A 15 18.68 -19.01 15.53
N LEU A 16 17.52 -19.64 15.67
CA LEU A 16 17.32 -21.09 15.54
C LEU A 16 16.94 -21.52 14.11
N ALA A 17 17.04 -20.61 13.14
CA ALA A 17 16.84 -20.94 11.73
C ALA A 17 17.90 -21.92 11.22
N GLN A 18 17.47 -22.78 10.31
CA GLN A 18 18.32 -23.76 9.64
C GLN A 18 18.52 -23.36 8.16
N PRO A 19 19.48 -23.96 7.43
CA PRO A 19 19.70 -23.65 6.01
C PRO A 19 18.43 -23.66 5.14
N VAL A 20 17.52 -24.60 5.41
CA VAL A 20 16.24 -24.73 4.69
C VAL A 20 15.31 -23.52 4.89
N ASP A 21 15.40 -22.84 6.04
CA ASP A 21 14.61 -21.65 6.34
C ASP A 21 15.10 -20.43 5.56
N LEU A 22 16.42 -20.34 5.33
CA LEU A 22 17.02 -19.33 4.46
C LEU A 22 16.71 -19.60 2.99
N LEU A 23 16.76 -20.86 2.55
CA LEU A 23 16.31 -21.23 1.20
C LEU A 23 14.83 -20.92 0.99
N LYS A 24 13.99 -21.12 2.02
CA LYS A 24 12.58 -20.70 1.99
C LYS A 24 12.41 -19.20 1.88
N LEU A 25 13.22 -18.40 2.60
CA LEU A 25 13.23 -16.94 2.46
C LEU A 25 13.57 -16.53 1.02
N LEU A 26 14.64 -17.09 0.44
CA LEU A 26 15.05 -16.79 -0.93
C LEU A 26 14.00 -17.24 -1.96
N TYR A 27 13.35 -18.38 -1.72
CA TYR A 27 12.24 -18.84 -2.56
C TYR A 27 11.08 -17.84 -2.54
N GLN A 28 10.66 -17.38 -1.36
CA GLN A 28 9.59 -16.38 -1.25
C GLN A 28 10.00 -15.03 -1.80
N ASN A 29 11.26 -14.62 -1.63
CA ASN A 29 11.81 -13.41 -2.22
C ASN A 29 11.80 -13.47 -3.76
N GLU A 30 11.98 -14.64 -4.36
CA GLU A 30 11.92 -14.83 -5.82
C GLU A 30 10.49 -14.97 -6.34
N PHE A 31 9.71 -15.88 -5.77
CA PHE A 31 8.43 -16.33 -6.31
C PHE A 31 7.20 -15.77 -5.57
N GLY A 32 7.39 -15.03 -4.47
CA GLY A 32 6.30 -14.51 -3.66
C GLY A 32 5.51 -15.61 -2.94
N CYS A 33 4.18 -15.49 -3.00
CA CYS A 33 3.25 -16.48 -2.44
C CYS A 33 2.99 -17.69 -3.37
N GLY A 34 3.51 -17.68 -4.60
CA GLY A 34 3.25 -18.70 -5.62
C GLY A 34 1.84 -18.65 -6.21
N HIS A 35 1.55 -19.51 -7.19
CA HIS A 35 0.27 -19.55 -7.95
C HIS A 35 -0.92 -20.19 -7.21
N LEU A 36 -0.90 -20.25 -5.88
CA LEU A 36 -1.67 -21.22 -5.08
C LEU A 36 -3.07 -20.75 -4.66
N ILE A 37 -3.83 -20.11 -5.55
CA ILE A 37 -5.26 -19.87 -5.33
C ILE A 37 -6.07 -20.45 -6.49
N ASP A 38 -6.21 -21.77 -6.49
CA ASP A 38 -7.13 -22.46 -7.41
C ASP A 38 -8.60 -22.11 -7.11
N ASP A 39 -8.91 -21.82 -5.84
CA ASP A 39 -10.24 -21.48 -5.33
C ASP A 39 -10.13 -20.41 -4.22
N PRO A 40 -10.55 -19.16 -4.51
CA PRO A 40 -10.55 -18.05 -3.54
C PRO A 40 -11.30 -18.34 -2.25
N MET A 41 -12.45 -19.03 -2.32
CA MET A 41 -13.27 -19.30 -1.14
C MET A 41 -12.61 -20.34 -0.24
N LYS A 42 -12.03 -21.39 -0.82
CA LYS A 42 -11.24 -22.38 -0.06
C LYS A 42 -9.97 -21.77 0.53
N SER A 43 -9.30 -20.88 -0.18
CA SER A 43 -8.14 -20.14 0.34
C SER A 43 -8.52 -19.31 1.56
N ARG A 44 -9.63 -18.57 1.48
CA ARG A 44 -10.14 -17.75 2.58
C ARG A 44 -10.54 -18.58 3.80
N ASN A 45 -11.24 -19.69 3.60
CA ASN A 45 -11.66 -20.56 4.70
C ASN A 45 -10.45 -21.18 5.42
N ARG A 46 -9.41 -21.60 4.67
CA ARG A 46 -8.14 -22.06 5.25
C ARG A 46 -7.44 -20.97 6.06
N LEU A 47 -7.43 -19.73 5.56
CA LEU A 47 -6.87 -18.60 6.31
C LEU A 47 -7.64 -18.34 7.62
N LYS A 48 -8.96 -18.48 7.60
CA LYS A 48 -9.79 -18.36 8.80
C LYS A 48 -9.44 -19.44 9.83
N GLU A 49 -9.43 -20.70 9.41
CA GLU A 49 -9.08 -21.83 10.30
C GLU A 49 -7.67 -21.72 10.87
N GLU A 50 -6.71 -21.23 10.08
CA GLU A 50 -5.35 -20.97 10.56
C GLU A 50 -5.33 -19.85 11.60
N SER A 51 -6.03 -18.75 11.36
CA SER A 51 -6.16 -17.63 12.30
C SER A 51 -6.79 -18.05 13.62
N ASP A 52 -7.86 -18.83 13.58
CA ASP A 52 -8.59 -19.30 14.77
C ASP A 52 -7.76 -20.24 15.66
N ARG A 53 -6.73 -20.88 15.08
CA ARG A 53 -5.79 -21.77 15.80
C ARG A 53 -4.57 -21.04 16.36
N LEU A 54 -4.41 -19.75 16.09
CA LEU A 54 -3.27 -18.99 16.60
C LEU A 54 -3.36 -18.84 18.11
N PRO A 55 -2.27 -19.11 18.85
CA PRO A 55 -2.27 -18.91 20.29
C PRO A 55 -2.50 -17.44 20.62
N ALA A 56 -3.39 -17.17 21.58
CA ALA A 56 -3.77 -15.82 22.00
C ALA A 56 -2.59 -14.97 22.49
N LYS A 57 -1.53 -15.62 22.98
CA LYS A 57 -0.25 -15.00 23.35
C LYS A 57 0.82 -15.41 22.34
N GLN A 58 0.90 -14.70 21.23
CA GLN A 58 2.13 -14.63 20.43
C GLN A 58 2.96 -13.42 20.84
N ASP A 59 4.24 -13.51 20.53
CA ASP A 59 5.29 -12.49 20.61
C ASP A 59 4.83 -11.07 20.19
N ASP A 60 5.47 -10.05 20.76
CA ASP A 60 5.25 -8.61 20.50
C ASP A 60 6.08 -8.08 19.31
N GLY A 61 6.73 -8.96 18.55
CA GLY A 61 7.44 -8.61 17.33
C GLY A 61 6.59 -7.91 16.26
N PRO A 62 7.24 -7.37 15.21
CA PRO A 62 6.58 -6.58 14.18
C PRO A 62 5.56 -7.40 13.36
N PHE A 63 4.49 -6.76 12.89
CA PHE A 63 3.51 -7.42 12.01
C PHE A 63 4.04 -7.67 10.59
N ILE A 64 5.09 -6.94 10.19
CA ILE A 64 5.63 -6.94 8.84
C ILE A 64 7.10 -7.33 8.88
N GLU A 65 7.47 -8.33 8.09
CA GLU A 65 8.86 -8.70 7.83
C GLU A 65 9.14 -8.46 6.32
N ARG A 66 9.99 -7.48 6.00
CA ARG A 66 10.33 -7.16 4.59
C ARG A 66 11.26 -8.23 4.04
N ILE A 67 10.82 -9.08 3.12
CA ILE A 67 11.67 -10.16 2.59
C ILE A 67 12.45 -9.76 1.34
N GLY A 68 12.30 -8.53 0.85
CA GLY A 68 12.99 -7.99 -0.33
C GLY A 68 12.22 -8.21 -1.64
N ASN A 69 12.74 -7.69 -2.76
CA ASN A 69 12.11 -7.80 -4.08
C ASN A 69 10.67 -7.24 -4.15
N GLY A 70 10.38 -6.20 -3.36
CA GLY A 70 9.05 -5.62 -3.23
C GLY A 70 8.03 -6.56 -2.55
N LEU A 71 8.50 -7.50 -1.73
CA LEU A 71 7.67 -8.47 -1.00
C LEU A 71 7.94 -8.40 0.50
N CYS A 72 6.89 -8.72 1.26
CA CYS A 72 6.90 -8.77 2.71
C CYS A 72 6.11 -9.99 3.20
N ARG A 73 6.36 -10.43 4.42
CA ARG A 73 5.48 -11.31 5.18
C ARG A 73 4.64 -10.45 6.14
N ILE A 74 3.32 -10.57 6.07
CA ILE A 74 2.40 -10.01 7.07
C ILE A 74 1.99 -11.14 8.02
N HIS A 75 2.28 -10.98 9.31
CA HIS A 75 1.89 -11.93 10.34
C HIS A 75 0.39 -11.91 10.60
N LEU A 76 -0.21 -13.09 10.73
CA LEU A 76 -1.66 -13.26 10.89
C LEU A 76 -2.22 -12.65 12.18
N ARG A 77 -1.38 -12.44 13.20
CA ARG A 77 -1.75 -11.72 14.44
C ARG A 77 -2.32 -10.31 14.18
N VAL A 78 -2.04 -9.71 13.03
CA VAL A 78 -2.63 -8.41 12.61
C VAL A 78 -4.16 -8.45 12.60
N LEU A 79 -4.76 -9.60 12.32
CA LEU A 79 -6.21 -9.78 12.27
C LEU A 79 -6.88 -9.53 13.63
N HIS A 80 -6.19 -9.92 14.72
CA HIS A 80 -6.72 -9.82 16.08
C HIS A 80 -6.22 -8.58 16.82
N ARG A 81 -4.96 -8.17 16.60
CA ARG A 81 -4.35 -7.04 17.32
C ARG A 81 -4.63 -5.67 16.69
N GLU A 82 -4.54 -5.58 15.36
CA GLU A 82 -4.75 -4.32 14.62
C GLU A 82 -6.14 -4.24 13.98
N ARG A 83 -7.00 -5.24 14.22
CA ARG A 83 -8.37 -5.33 13.69
C ARG A 83 -8.45 -5.26 12.16
N LEU A 84 -7.40 -5.68 11.45
CA LEU A 84 -7.46 -5.88 10.00
C LEU A 84 -8.49 -6.98 9.70
N ARG A 85 -9.40 -6.74 8.75
CA ARG A 85 -10.40 -7.76 8.40
C ARG A 85 -9.74 -8.90 7.66
N LEU A 86 -10.21 -10.12 7.93
CA LEU A 86 -9.80 -11.33 7.23
C LEU A 86 -9.90 -11.18 5.70
N ASN A 87 -11.00 -10.59 5.22
CA ASN A 87 -11.22 -10.36 3.79
C ASN A 87 -10.17 -9.41 3.19
N THR A 88 -9.74 -8.40 3.93
CA THR A 88 -8.72 -7.44 3.49
C THR A 88 -7.37 -8.13 3.35
N LEU A 89 -6.93 -8.89 4.36
CA LEU A 89 -5.68 -9.65 4.28
C LEU A 89 -5.72 -10.73 3.18
N HIS A 90 -6.86 -11.42 3.04
CA HIS A 90 -7.05 -12.38 1.97
C HIS A 90 -6.92 -11.71 0.60
N ARG A 91 -7.49 -10.51 0.44
CA ARG A 91 -7.41 -9.75 -0.80
C ARG A 91 -5.99 -9.31 -1.14
N PHE A 92 -5.17 -8.94 -0.13
CA PHE A 92 -3.74 -8.67 -0.36
C PHE A 92 -3.03 -9.89 -0.93
N PHE A 93 -3.31 -11.06 -0.34
CA PHE A 93 -2.72 -12.32 -0.78
C PHE A 93 -3.14 -12.68 -2.21
N GLU A 94 -4.42 -12.57 -2.54
CA GLU A 94 -4.93 -12.78 -3.91
C GLU A 94 -4.24 -11.87 -4.94
N LEU A 95 -4.23 -10.56 -4.67
CA LEU A 95 -3.61 -9.59 -5.59
C LEU A 95 -2.11 -9.85 -5.75
N SER A 96 -1.44 -10.32 -4.71
CA SER A 96 -0.03 -10.69 -4.75
C SER A 96 0.24 -11.99 -5.52
N ALA A 97 -0.71 -12.92 -5.53
CA ALA A 97 -0.58 -14.25 -6.15
C ALA A 97 -0.80 -14.24 -7.67
N VAL A 98 -1.56 -13.26 -8.20
CA VAL A 98 -1.87 -13.15 -9.64
C VAL A 98 -0.63 -12.79 -10.47
N ARG A 99 0.36 -12.12 -9.89
CA ARG A 99 1.57 -11.71 -10.60
C ARG A 99 2.57 -12.86 -10.70
N LEU A 100 2.85 -13.30 -11.94
CA LEU A 100 4.02 -14.11 -12.26
C LEU A 100 5.28 -13.39 -11.76
N ARG A 101 6.05 -14.05 -10.90
CA ARG A 101 7.25 -13.48 -10.28
C ARG A 101 8.41 -14.46 -10.35
N GLY A 102 9.57 -13.89 -10.65
CA GLY A 102 10.85 -14.58 -10.62
C GLY A 102 11.00 -15.69 -11.65
N SER A 103 12.10 -16.41 -11.56
CA SER A 103 12.40 -17.58 -12.38
C SER A 103 13.16 -18.63 -11.59
N ARG A 104 13.16 -19.85 -12.12
CA ARG A 104 13.99 -20.94 -11.58
C ARG A 104 15.46 -20.52 -11.49
N ASP A 105 15.97 -19.88 -12.54
CA ASP A 105 17.36 -19.42 -12.61
C ASP A 105 17.63 -18.29 -11.63
N GLY A 106 16.67 -17.37 -11.45
CA GLY A 106 16.74 -16.30 -10.46
C GLY A 106 16.86 -16.85 -9.03
N PHE A 107 16.04 -17.85 -8.68
CA PHE A 107 16.16 -18.54 -7.39
C PHE A 107 17.51 -19.26 -7.25
N LEU A 108 17.92 -20.03 -8.26
CA LEU A 108 19.18 -20.78 -8.21
C LEU A 108 20.39 -19.87 -8.08
N GLY A 109 20.39 -18.72 -8.74
CA GLY A 109 21.42 -17.70 -8.57
C GLY A 109 21.49 -17.17 -7.13
N LYS A 110 20.33 -16.90 -6.51
CA LYS A 110 20.26 -16.48 -5.09
C LYS A 110 20.72 -17.58 -4.14
N ALA A 111 20.34 -18.83 -4.40
CA ALA A 111 20.73 -19.97 -3.59
C ALA A 111 22.24 -20.28 -3.68
N ALA A 112 22.85 -20.09 -4.85
CA ALA A 112 24.30 -20.20 -5.03
C ALA A 112 25.05 -19.13 -4.23
N VAL A 113 24.51 -17.91 -4.13
CA VAL A 113 25.08 -16.86 -3.27
C VAL A 113 25.00 -17.27 -1.78
N LEU A 114 23.89 -17.87 -1.34
CA LEU A 114 23.80 -18.41 0.03
C LEU A 114 24.87 -19.48 0.29
N GLU A 115 25.05 -20.43 -0.63
CA GLU A 115 26.11 -21.45 -0.53
C GLU A 115 27.50 -20.81 -0.42
N GLN A 116 27.79 -19.84 -1.28
CA GLN A 116 29.07 -19.14 -1.30
C GLN A 116 29.33 -18.38 0.02
N LEU A 117 28.32 -17.68 0.55
CA LEU A 117 28.44 -16.99 1.84
C LEU A 117 28.72 -17.96 3.01
N CYS A 118 28.18 -19.18 2.96
CA CYS A 118 28.50 -20.23 3.94
C CYS A 118 29.94 -20.72 3.77
N ARG A 119 30.38 -20.92 2.52
CA ARG A 119 31.76 -21.35 2.19
C ARG A 119 32.81 -20.33 2.64
N ASP A 120 32.49 -19.05 2.51
CA ASP A 120 33.34 -17.94 2.91
C ASP A 120 33.31 -17.67 4.43
N GLY A 121 32.51 -18.43 5.20
CA GLY A 121 32.37 -18.28 6.65
C GLY A 121 31.56 -17.06 7.08
N ALA A 122 30.91 -16.35 6.15
CA ALA A 122 30.06 -15.18 6.44
C ALA A 122 28.72 -15.57 7.08
N LEU A 123 28.28 -16.83 6.91
CA LEU A 123 27.09 -17.39 7.55
C LEU A 123 27.45 -18.68 8.31
N PRO A 124 26.83 -18.96 9.47
CA PRO A 124 27.24 -20.02 10.39
C PRO A 124 26.70 -21.40 9.98
N PHE A 125 26.71 -21.74 8.69
CA PHE A 125 26.19 -23.01 8.18
C PHE A 125 27.20 -23.72 7.30
N ASP A 126 27.08 -25.05 7.23
CA ASP A 126 27.86 -25.87 6.30
C ASP A 126 27.38 -25.65 4.85
N ALA A 127 28.30 -25.22 3.98
CA ALA A 127 28.03 -25.00 2.56
C ALA A 127 27.63 -26.29 1.84
N GLU A 128 28.17 -27.46 2.24
CA GLU A 128 27.82 -28.74 1.63
C GLU A 128 26.37 -29.15 1.94
N GLU A 129 25.88 -28.84 3.14
CA GLU A 129 24.47 -29.03 3.50
C GLU A 129 23.55 -28.14 2.67
N VAL A 130 23.89 -26.86 2.49
CA VAL A 130 23.15 -25.95 1.60
C VAL A 130 23.09 -26.49 0.18
N ARG A 131 24.24 -26.91 -0.38
CA ARG A 131 24.33 -27.46 -1.74
C ARG A 131 23.42 -28.68 -1.89
N ARG A 132 23.45 -29.60 -0.93
CA ARG A 132 22.61 -30.82 -0.94
C ARG A 132 21.12 -30.48 -1.00
N GLN A 133 20.68 -29.49 -0.22
CA GLN A 133 19.27 -29.05 -0.24
C GLN A 133 18.88 -28.39 -1.57
N ILE A 134 19.80 -27.65 -2.21
CA ILE A 134 19.58 -27.09 -3.55
C ILE A 134 19.40 -28.21 -4.59
N GLU A 135 20.23 -29.25 -4.55
CA GLU A 135 20.12 -30.40 -5.46
C GLU A 135 18.82 -31.20 -5.27
N VAL A 136 18.41 -31.40 -4.02
CA VAL A 136 17.10 -32.01 -3.70
C VAL A 136 15.96 -31.17 -4.28
N TRP A 137 16.04 -29.84 -4.20
CA TRP A 137 15.02 -28.97 -4.78
C TRP A 137 15.00 -29.01 -6.32
N LYS A 138 16.18 -29.04 -6.95
CA LYS A 138 16.33 -29.14 -8.42
C LYS A 138 15.69 -30.40 -8.98
N THR A 139 15.88 -31.54 -8.30
CA THR A 139 15.31 -32.85 -8.68
C THR A 139 13.84 -32.96 -8.27
N GLY A 140 13.42 -32.32 -7.18
CA GLY A 140 12.06 -32.32 -6.65
C GLY A 140 11.02 -31.45 -7.36
N LYS A 141 11.23 -31.11 -8.64
CA LYS A 141 10.35 -30.25 -9.46
C LYS A 141 10.11 -28.83 -8.90
N GLY A 142 11.02 -28.32 -8.07
CA GLY A 142 10.98 -26.92 -7.63
C GLY A 142 9.85 -26.56 -6.66
N ARG A 143 9.38 -27.52 -5.85
CA ARG A 143 8.31 -27.28 -4.86
C ARG A 143 8.70 -26.22 -3.81
N PRO A 144 7.74 -25.45 -3.26
CA PRO A 144 8.02 -24.51 -2.18
C PRO A 144 8.62 -25.20 -0.95
N PHE A 145 9.62 -24.55 -0.34
CA PHE A 145 10.22 -25.02 0.91
C PHE A 145 9.24 -24.90 2.09
N ARG A 146 9.31 -25.86 3.00
CA ARG A 146 8.68 -25.80 4.33
C ARG A 146 9.72 -25.36 5.35
N HIS A 147 9.28 -24.65 6.39
CA HIS A 147 10.16 -24.33 7.52
C HIS A 147 10.67 -25.61 8.20
N SER A 148 11.87 -25.55 8.78
CA SER A 148 12.42 -26.67 9.57
C SER A 148 11.53 -26.97 10.79
N ALA A 149 11.65 -28.19 11.33
CA ALA A 149 10.91 -28.55 12.54
C ALA A 149 11.31 -27.66 13.74
N GLN A 150 12.61 -27.35 13.85
CA GLN A 150 13.16 -26.44 14.86
C GLN A 150 12.59 -25.03 14.73
N PHE A 151 12.57 -24.47 13.52
CA PHE A 151 11.99 -23.14 13.27
C PHE A 151 10.49 -23.10 13.62
N ARG A 152 9.73 -24.14 13.24
CA ARG A 152 8.29 -24.21 13.58
C ARG A 152 8.03 -24.30 15.08
N ALA A 153 8.83 -25.10 15.79
CA ALA A 153 8.70 -25.24 17.23
C ALA A 153 9.08 -23.96 17.99
N ALA A 154 10.11 -23.25 17.51
CA ALA A 154 10.59 -22.03 18.16
C ALA A 154 9.71 -20.80 17.87
N TYR A 155 9.22 -20.64 16.64
CA TYR A 155 8.64 -19.37 16.17
C TYR A 155 7.18 -19.45 15.74
N ALA A 156 6.61 -20.65 15.60
CA ALA A 156 5.22 -20.86 15.15
C ALA A 156 4.81 -19.94 13.97
N PRO A 157 5.54 -19.98 12.83
CA PRO A 157 5.37 -19.00 11.77
C PRO A 157 3.97 -19.02 11.18
N ALA A 158 3.28 -17.89 11.31
CA ALA A 158 1.94 -17.68 10.77
C ALA A 158 1.89 -16.33 10.07
N TYR A 159 2.05 -16.35 8.75
CA TYR A 159 2.10 -15.16 7.92
C TYR A 159 1.57 -15.42 6.50
N ARG A 160 1.37 -14.34 5.74
CA ARG A 160 1.18 -14.36 4.29
C ARG A 160 2.23 -13.51 3.60
N VAL A 161 2.73 -14.00 2.47
CA VAL A 161 3.63 -13.23 1.60
C VAL A 161 2.79 -12.35 0.70
N VAL A 162 3.01 -11.05 0.75
CA VAL A 162 2.27 -10.04 -0.01
C VAL A 162 3.20 -9.00 -0.60
N GLU A 163 2.70 -8.22 -1.55
CA GLU A 163 3.43 -7.07 -2.10
C GLU A 163 3.62 -5.96 -1.06
N GLN A 164 4.78 -5.31 -1.14
CA GLN A 164 5.20 -4.27 -0.22
C GLN A 164 4.21 -3.11 -0.05
N PRO A 165 3.49 -2.62 -1.10
CA PRO A 165 2.54 -1.52 -0.92
C PRO A 165 1.43 -1.82 0.11
N PHE A 166 1.00 -3.09 0.24
CA PHE A 166 0.02 -3.45 1.29
C PHE A 166 0.59 -3.30 2.71
N CYS A 167 1.89 -3.49 2.85
CA CYS A 167 2.61 -3.33 4.12
C CYS A 167 2.92 -1.87 4.41
N ASP A 168 3.35 -1.11 3.40
CA ASP A 168 3.69 0.31 3.53
C ASP A 168 2.48 1.13 4.02
N TYR A 169 1.26 0.73 3.66
CA TYR A 169 0.00 1.36 4.09
C TYR A 169 -0.84 0.52 5.07
N LEU A 170 -0.25 -0.47 5.76
CA LEU A 170 -1.00 -1.41 6.60
C LEU A 170 -1.90 -0.71 7.64
N GLN A 171 -1.39 0.36 8.28
CA GLN A 171 -2.14 1.13 9.27
C GLN A 171 -3.40 1.78 8.68
N LEU A 172 -3.33 2.25 7.42
CA LEU A 172 -4.49 2.81 6.73
C LEU A 172 -5.56 1.74 6.49
N PHE A 173 -5.16 0.55 6.05
CA PHE A 173 -6.10 -0.55 5.88
C PHE A 173 -6.77 -0.95 7.20
N CYS A 174 -5.99 -1.09 8.28
CA CYS A 174 -6.50 -1.40 9.61
C CYS A 174 -7.48 -0.34 10.12
N ARG A 175 -7.18 0.95 9.88
CA ARG A 175 -8.05 2.06 10.30
C ARG A 175 -9.35 2.11 9.51
N ILE A 176 -9.29 1.90 8.19
CA ILE A 176 -10.49 1.79 7.33
C ILE A 176 -11.35 0.62 7.79
N ASP A 177 -10.77 -0.55 8.03
CA ASP A 177 -11.49 -1.75 8.45
C ASP A 177 -12.16 -1.58 9.82
N SER A 178 -11.49 -0.91 10.76
CA SER A 178 -12.04 -0.57 12.07
C SER A 178 -13.24 0.38 11.93
N LEU A 179 -13.06 1.51 11.22
CA LEU A 179 -14.14 2.49 10.99
C LEU A 179 -15.32 1.87 10.24
N LEU A 180 -15.06 0.99 9.26
CA LEU A 180 -16.11 0.31 8.52
C LEU A 180 -16.89 -0.66 9.41
N THR A 181 -16.27 -1.21 10.45
CA THR A 181 -16.94 -2.09 11.43
C THR A 181 -17.81 -1.27 12.37
N GLU A 182 -17.32 -0.10 12.79
CA GLU A 182 -18.01 0.78 13.73
C GLU A 182 -19.18 1.55 13.08
N LYS A 183 -19.01 2.03 11.85
CA LYS A 183 -19.94 2.98 11.20
C LYS A 183 -20.74 2.39 10.04
N GLY A 184 -20.34 1.22 9.52
CA GLY A 184 -20.94 0.61 8.32
C GLY A 184 -20.63 1.33 6.99
N ARG A 185 -20.10 2.56 7.05
CA ARG A 185 -19.57 3.33 5.93
C ARG A 185 -18.35 4.16 6.36
N VAL A 186 -17.47 4.45 5.42
CA VAL A 186 -16.26 5.25 5.65
C VAL A 186 -16.02 6.18 4.47
N LEU A 187 -15.86 7.46 4.76
CA LEU A 187 -15.36 8.46 3.82
C LEU A 187 -13.93 8.86 4.20
N VAL A 188 -12.97 8.57 3.31
CA VAL A 188 -11.55 8.85 3.52
C VAL A 188 -11.12 9.98 2.61
N ALA A 189 -10.36 10.94 3.12
CA ALA A 189 -9.66 11.94 2.32
C ALA A 189 -8.16 11.65 2.28
N ILE A 190 -7.57 11.71 1.08
CA ILE A 190 -6.14 11.57 0.83
C ILE A 190 -5.65 12.87 0.20
N ASP A 191 -5.04 13.73 1.01
CA ASP A 191 -4.41 14.98 0.61
C ASP A 191 -2.88 14.84 0.65
N GLY A 192 -2.15 15.85 0.21
CA GLY A 192 -0.69 15.87 0.18
C GLY A 192 -0.12 16.43 -1.10
N ASN A 193 1.19 16.44 -1.22
CA ASN A 193 1.90 17.07 -2.34
C ASN A 193 1.50 16.47 -3.71
N CYS A 194 1.55 17.27 -4.77
CA CYS A 194 1.53 16.73 -6.13
C CYS A 194 2.69 15.73 -6.32
N ALA A 195 2.45 14.66 -7.09
CA ALA A 195 3.40 13.57 -7.32
C ALA A 195 3.83 12.74 -6.08
N SER A 196 3.14 12.88 -4.94
CA SER A 196 3.37 12.02 -3.75
C SER A 196 2.78 10.61 -3.86
N GLY A 197 1.97 10.32 -4.89
CA GLY A 197 1.41 8.99 -5.11
C GLY A 197 -0.03 8.80 -4.60
N LYS A 198 -0.77 9.87 -4.30
CA LYS A 198 -2.17 9.84 -3.86
C LYS A 198 -3.07 9.00 -4.77
N THR A 199 -3.06 9.25 -6.08
CA THR A 199 -3.82 8.49 -7.06
C THR A 199 -3.42 7.01 -7.10
N THR A 200 -2.14 6.70 -6.90
CA THR A 200 -1.65 5.31 -6.80
C THR A 200 -2.17 4.61 -5.56
N LEU A 201 -2.18 5.29 -4.40
CA LEU A 201 -2.75 4.77 -3.16
C LEU A 201 -4.28 4.60 -3.29
N ALA A 202 -4.98 5.56 -3.88
CA ALA A 202 -6.41 5.47 -4.15
C ALA A 202 -6.74 4.26 -5.04
N ALA A 203 -5.95 4.02 -6.09
CA ALA A 203 -6.10 2.83 -6.94
C ALA A 203 -5.84 1.53 -6.16
N LEU A 204 -4.84 1.49 -5.28
CA LEU A 204 -4.57 0.34 -4.41
C LEU A 204 -5.77 0.04 -3.49
N LEU A 205 -6.34 1.07 -2.86
CA LEU A 205 -7.55 0.94 -2.03
C LEU A 205 -8.74 0.45 -2.85
N GLN A 206 -8.89 0.91 -4.09
CA GLN A 206 -9.94 0.44 -5.00
C GLN A 206 -9.79 -1.04 -5.36
N LEU A 207 -8.56 -1.52 -5.61
CA LEU A 207 -8.31 -2.95 -5.90
C LEU A 207 -8.66 -3.86 -4.72
N VAL A 208 -8.48 -3.36 -3.50
CA VAL A 208 -8.74 -4.10 -2.25
C VAL A 208 -10.23 -4.06 -1.88
N TYR A 209 -10.84 -2.88 -1.87
CA TYR A 209 -12.18 -2.67 -1.33
C TYR A 209 -13.29 -2.53 -2.38
N GLY A 210 -12.93 -2.30 -3.65
CA GLY A 210 -13.90 -1.90 -4.66
C GLY A 210 -14.61 -0.59 -4.30
N CYS A 211 -13.89 0.36 -3.68
CA CYS A 211 -14.45 1.65 -3.27
C CYS A 211 -14.66 2.60 -4.45
N ASN A 212 -15.45 3.65 -4.22
CA ASN A 212 -15.50 4.78 -5.16
C ASN A 212 -14.26 5.66 -4.96
N ILE A 213 -13.71 6.19 -6.06
CA ILE A 213 -12.63 7.19 -6.06
C ILE A 213 -13.19 8.50 -6.62
N LEU A 214 -12.95 9.59 -5.90
CA LEU A 214 -13.49 10.92 -6.16
C LEU A 214 -12.32 11.92 -6.27
N PRO A 215 -11.81 12.17 -7.49
CA PRO A 215 -10.66 13.04 -7.69
C PRO A 215 -11.01 14.52 -7.49
N MET A 216 -10.27 15.23 -6.65
CA MET A 216 -10.43 16.69 -6.47
C MET A 216 -10.05 17.48 -7.72
N ASP A 217 -9.21 16.93 -8.59
CA ASP A 217 -8.84 17.53 -9.88
C ASP A 217 -10.07 17.78 -10.78
N HIS A 218 -11.15 17.02 -10.60
CA HIS A 218 -12.43 17.26 -11.28
C HIS A 218 -13.13 18.55 -10.83
N PHE A 219 -12.66 19.19 -9.76
CA PHE A 219 -13.25 20.35 -9.11
C PHE A 219 -12.31 21.56 -9.10
N PHE A 220 -11.37 21.66 -10.04
CA PHE A 220 -10.67 22.93 -10.27
C PHE A 220 -11.64 24.06 -10.66
N LEU A 221 -11.21 25.30 -10.39
CA LEU A 221 -11.97 26.51 -10.73
C LEU A 221 -12.23 26.63 -12.24
N ARG A 222 -13.47 26.99 -12.56
CA ARG A 222 -13.88 27.45 -13.90
C ARG A 222 -13.40 28.89 -14.13
N PRO A 223 -13.29 29.36 -15.39
CA PRO A 223 -12.69 30.66 -15.70
C PRO A 223 -13.36 31.83 -14.97
N GLU A 224 -14.68 31.78 -14.80
CA GLU A 224 -15.49 32.84 -14.18
C GLU A 224 -15.25 32.96 -12.67
N GLN A 225 -14.66 31.95 -12.04
CA GLN A 225 -14.37 31.90 -10.61
C GLN A 225 -12.94 32.37 -10.27
N ARG A 226 -12.08 32.58 -11.27
CA ARG A 226 -10.66 32.90 -11.09
C ARG A 226 -10.42 34.39 -10.86
N THR A 227 -11.08 34.97 -9.87
CA THR A 227 -10.79 36.36 -9.46
C THR A 227 -9.46 36.44 -8.72
N ALA A 228 -8.88 37.63 -8.63
CA ALA A 228 -7.61 37.84 -7.92
C ALA A 228 -7.74 37.47 -6.43
N GLU A 229 -8.89 37.79 -5.82
CA GLU A 229 -9.21 37.46 -4.44
C GLU A 229 -9.25 35.95 -4.25
N ARG A 230 -9.95 35.22 -5.13
CA ARG A 230 -10.08 33.76 -5.03
C ARG A 230 -8.74 33.04 -5.21
N LEU A 231 -7.90 33.49 -6.13
CA LEU A 231 -6.57 32.90 -6.35
C LEU A 231 -5.58 33.24 -5.22
N ALA A 232 -5.82 34.31 -4.47
CA ALA A 232 -5.04 34.67 -3.29
C ALA A 232 -5.43 33.85 -2.04
N GLU A 233 -6.63 33.26 -2.01
CA GLU A 233 -7.06 32.38 -0.93
C GLU A 233 -6.18 31.11 -0.85
N PRO A 234 -5.65 30.75 0.32
CA PRO A 234 -4.99 29.46 0.52
C PRO A 234 -5.97 28.32 0.20
N GLY A 235 -5.61 27.48 -0.77
CA GLY A 235 -6.50 26.41 -1.25
C GLY A 235 -7.69 26.89 -2.11
N GLY A 236 -7.73 28.16 -2.51
CA GLY A 236 -8.78 28.73 -3.36
C GLY A 236 -8.82 28.18 -4.79
N ASN A 237 -7.81 27.41 -5.20
CA ASN A 237 -7.68 26.84 -6.56
C ASN A 237 -8.69 25.74 -6.90
N VAL A 238 -9.49 25.31 -5.91
CA VAL A 238 -10.58 24.33 -6.08
C VAL A 238 -11.95 24.96 -5.81
N ASP A 239 -12.94 24.53 -6.57
CA ASP A 239 -14.38 24.81 -6.41
C ASP A 239 -14.95 23.91 -5.31
N HIS A 240 -14.50 24.15 -4.07
CA HIS A 240 -14.87 23.34 -2.90
C HIS A 240 -16.37 23.43 -2.59
N GLU A 241 -17.01 24.55 -2.97
CA GLU A 241 -18.44 24.77 -2.88
C GLU A 241 -19.20 23.81 -3.80
N ARG A 242 -18.75 23.66 -5.06
CA ARG A 242 -19.32 22.66 -5.98
C ARG A 242 -19.06 21.25 -5.50
N PHE A 243 -17.85 20.95 -5.05
CA PHE A 243 -17.51 19.63 -4.52
C PHE A 243 -18.40 19.24 -3.34
N TYR A 244 -18.61 20.17 -2.40
CA TYR A 244 -19.52 19.93 -1.27
C TYR A 244 -20.93 19.60 -1.75
N ARG A 245 -21.49 20.44 -2.64
CA ARG A 245 -22.88 20.31 -3.12
C ARG A 245 -23.10 19.06 -3.97
N GLU A 246 -22.19 18.76 -4.90
CA GLU A 246 -22.36 17.69 -5.88
C GLU A 246 -21.84 16.34 -5.39
N VAL A 247 -20.96 16.31 -4.38
CA VAL A 247 -20.32 15.07 -3.91
C VAL A 247 -20.55 14.83 -2.42
N LEU A 248 -20.09 15.70 -1.52
CA LEU A 248 -20.13 15.41 -0.08
C LEU A 248 -21.54 15.36 0.49
N ALA A 249 -22.42 16.31 0.14
CA ALA A 249 -23.79 16.33 0.60
C ALA A 249 -24.59 15.07 0.12
N PRO A 250 -24.53 14.69 -1.17
CA PRO A 250 -25.11 13.43 -1.64
C PRO A 250 -24.53 12.18 -0.98
N LEU A 251 -23.22 12.09 -0.77
CA LEU A 251 -22.60 10.94 -0.09
C LEU A 251 -23.15 10.73 1.32
N ARG A 252 -23.40 11.82 2.06
CA ARG A 252 -24.01 11.75 3.39
C ARG A 252 -25.43 11.17 3.35
N SER A 253 -26.19 11.45 2.29
CA SER A 253 -27.55 10.90 2.09
C SER A 253 -27.57 9.40 1.76
N GLY A 254 -26.44 8.83 1.30
CA GLY A 254 -26.33 7.44 0.89
C GLY A 254 -27.08 7.09 -0.41
N GLN A 255 -27.57 8.08 -1.15
CA GLN A 255 -28.22 7.87 -2.46
C GLN A 255 -27.19 7.84 -3.59
N PRO A 256 -27.42 7.06 -4.67
CA PRO A 256 -26.66 7.22 -5.90
C PRO A 256 -26.81 8.65 -6.42
N PHE A 257 -25.75 9.21 -6.96
CA PHE A 257 -25.75 10.56 -7.53
C PHE A 257 -24.81 10.61 -8.73
N SER A 258 -24.71 11.77 -9.36
CA SER A 258 -23.68 12.05 -10.35
C SER A 258 -23.12 13.44 -10.14
N TYR A 259 -21.88 13.65 -10.59
CA TYR A 259 -21.25 14.96 -10.63
C TYR A 259 -20.64 15.17 -12.01
N ARG A 260 -20.36 16.42 -12.39
CA ARG A 260 -19.72 16.73 -13.68
C ARG A 260 -18.27 17.14 -13.48
N PRO A 261 -17.30 16.42 -14.05
CA PRO A 261 -15.90 16.79 -13.92
C PRO A 261 -15.61 18.03 -14.77
N TYR A 262 -14.85 18.96 -14.23
CA TYR A 262 -14.30 20.06 -15.02
C TYR A 262 -13.11 19.57 -15.85
N ARG A 263 -13.09 19.94 -17.13
CA ARG A 263 -12.08 19.56 -18.12
C ARG A 263 -11.24 20.80 -18.45
N CYS A 264 -9.99 20.82 -17.98
CA CYS A 264 -9.11 21.99 -18.09
C CYS A 264 -8.72 22.32 -19.54
N ASP A 265 -8.65 21.32 -20.40
CA ASP A 265 -8.38 21.40 -21.83
C ASP A 265 -9.52 22.08 -22.59
N SER A 266 -10.77 21.64 -22.38
CA SER A 266 -11.95 22.20 -23.04
C SER A 266 -12.58 23.36 -22.28
N ARG A 267 -12.10 23.66 -21.07
CA ARG A 267 -12.61 24.67 -20.13
C ARG A 267 -14.12 24.54 -19.87
N THR A 268 -14.64 23.32 -19.85
CA THR A 268 -16.07 23.03 -19.70
C THR A 268 -16.32 21.90 -18.70
N LEU A 269 -17.58 21.80 -18.24
CA LEU A 269 -18.03 20.63 -17.49
C LEU A 269 -18.30 19.47 -18.46
N GLY A 270 -17.65 18.34 -18.21
CA GLY A 270 -17.82 17.12 -19.00
C GLY A 270 -19.15 16.40 -18.72
N GLU A 271 -19.25 15.17 -19.23
CA GLU A 271 -20.41 14.31 -19.02
C GLU A 271 -20.58 13.91 -17.53
N PRO A 272 -21.82 13.73 -17.06
CA PRO A 272 -22.07 13.27 -15.69
C PRO A 272 -21.41 11.92 -15.39
N VAL A 273 -20.67 11.85 -14.28
CA VAL A 273 -20.06 10.63 -13.77
C VAL A 273 -20.96 10.03 -12.69
N PRO A 274 -21.53 8.84 -12.87
CA PRO A 274 -22.38 8.21 -11.87
C PRO A 274 -21.53 7.68 -10.70
N VAL A 275 -22.01 7.93 -9.49
CA VAL A 275 -21.45 7.42 -8.24
C VAL A 275 -22.47 6.51 -7.59
N GLY A 276 -22.20 5.20 -7.64
CA GLY A 276 -23.04 4.18 -7.02
C GLY A 276 -22.84 4.09 -5.51
N ARG A 277 -23.76 3.41 -4.83
CA ARG A 277 -23.64 3.15 -3.40
C ARG A 277 -22.45 2.22 -3.13
N ARG A 278 -21.48 2.69 -2.35
CA ARG A 278 -20.38 1.89 -1.80
C ARG A 278 -20.19 2.23 -0.32
N PRO A 279 -19.84 1.24 0.52
CA PRO A 279 -19.57 1.49 1.94
C PRO A 279 -18.29 2.31 2.15
N ILE A 280 -17.33 2.24 1.23
CA ILE A 280 -16.10 3.02 1.29
C ILE A 280 -16.04 3.96 0.08
N ASN A 281 -15.73 5.23 0.35
CA ASN A 281 -15.53 6.27 -0.64
C ASN A 281 -14.22 6.99 -0.32
N ILE A 282 -13.39 7.21 -1.34
CA ILE A 282 -12.09 7.86 -1.21
C ILE A 282 -12.14 9.16 -2.00
N VAL A 283 -11.91 10.28 -1.33
CA VAL A 283 -11.63 11.57 -1.95
C VAL A 283 -10.12 11.72 -2.01
N GLU A 284 -9.57 11.97 -3.19
CA GLU A 284 -8.13 12.07 -3.38
C GLU A 284 -7.77 13.28 -4.22
N GLY A 285 -6.66 13.91 -3.89
CA GLY A 285 -6.14 15.07 -4.60
C GLY A 285 -5.73 16.17 -3.64
N SER A 286 -4.89 17.08 -4.13
CA SER A 286 -4.49 18.24 -3.35
C SER A 286 -5.75 19.06 -3.00
N TYR A 287 -5.78 19.66 -1.81
CA TYR A 287 -6.93 20.45 -1.30
C TYR A 287 -8.16 19.63 -0.87
N SER A 288 -8.07 18.29 -0.85
CA SER A 288 -9.16 17.43 -0.34
C SER A 288 -9.55 17.76 1.10
N LEU A 289 -8.60 18.23 1.91
CA LEU A 289 -8.79 18.58 3.32
C LEU A 289 -9.01 20.07 3.58
N HIS A 290 -9.44 20.82 2.56
CA HIS A 290 -9.79 22.23 2.73
C HIS A 290 -10.74 22.40 3.93
N PRO A 291 -10.59 23.43 4.80
CA PRO A 291 -11.36 23.54 6.04
C PRO A 291 -12.88 23.44 5.85
N ALA A 292 -13.41 23.92 4.72
CA ALA A 292 -14.82 23.80 4.36
C ALA A 292 -15.32 22.36 4.12
N LEU A 293 -14.40 21.41 3.91
CA LEU A 293 -14.66 20.01 3.58
C LEU A 293 -14.27 19.06 4.71
N ALA A 294 -13.27 19.44 5.52
CA ALA A 294 -12.55 18.57 6.45
C ALA A 294 -13.46 17.83 7.45
N ASP A 295 -14.54 18.46 7.90
CA ASP A 295 -15.46 17.88 8.90
C ASP A 295 -16.38 16.79 8.32
N ALA A 296 -16.35 16.56 7.01
CA ALA A 296 -17.11 15.48 6.39
C ALA A 296 -16.41 14.11 6.41
N TYR A 297 -15.10 14.08 6.63
CA TYR A 297 -14.31 12.85 6.51
C TYR A 297 -14.25 12.07 7.82
N ASP A 298 -14.36 10.74 7.71
CA ASP A 298 -14.17 9.82 8.82
C ASP A 298 -12.68 9.55 9.10
N LEU A 299 -11.83 9.71 8.07
CA LEU A 299 -10.40 9.48 8.11
C LEU A 299 -9.67 10.44 7.18
N LYS A 300 -8.60 11.08 7.67
CA LYS A 300 -7.79 12.06 6.96
C LYS A 300 -6.36 11.56 6.83
N VAL A 301 -5.87 11.48 5.59
CA VAL A 301 -4.54 10.95 5.27
C VAL A 301 -3.74 12.00 4.53
N PHE A 302 -2.48 12.19 4.93
CA PHE A 302 -1.51 13.04 4.23
C PHE A 302 -0.41 12.20 3.59
N LEU A 303 -0.16 12.39 2.30
CA LEU A 303 0.98 11.80 1.58
C LEU A 303 2.00 12.87 1.21
N SER A 304 3.16 12.84 1.88
CA SER A 304 4.31 13.68 1.55
C SER A 304 5.26 13.00 0.57
N VAL A 305 6.11 13.80 -0.07
CA VAL A 305 7.25 13.34 -0.88
C VAL A 305 8.39 14.34 -0.70
N ASP A 306 9.62 13.84 -0.71
CA ASP A 306 10.81 14.69 -0.70
C ASP A 306 10.79 15.66 -1.91
N PRO A 307 11.16 16.95 -1.74
CA PRO A 307 11.11 17.92 -2.83
C PRO A 307 11.91 17.54 -4.08
N GLN A 308 13.06 16.87 -3.94
CA GLN A 308 13.86 16.43 -5.09
C GLN A 308 13.15 15.31 -5.84
N GLU A 309 12.64 14.32 -5.10
CA GLU A 309 11.88 13.22 -5.69
C GLU A 309 10.55 13.71 -6.29
N GLN A 310 9.90 14.70 -5.68
CA GLN A 310 8.71 15.36 -6.19
C GLN A 310 8.97 15.93 -7.57
N MET A 311 10.02 16.75 -7.70
CA MET A 311 10.39 17.37 -8.97
C MET A 311 10.85 16.34 -10.01
N ARG A 312 11.60 15.31 -9.60
CA ARG A 312 11.99 14.22 -10.49
C ARG A 312 10.77 13.50 -11.08
N ARG A 313 9.77 13.18 -10.24
CA ARG A 313 8.52 12.53 -10.68
C ARG A 313 7.68 13.43 -11.57
N ILE A 314 7.56 14.71 -11.23
CA ILE A 314 6.83 15.69 -12.05
C ILE A 314 7.49 15.81 -13.42
N PHE A 315 8.81 15.98 -13.48
CA PHE A 315 9.55 16.05 -14.74
C PHE A 315 9.32 14.80 -15.60
N ALA A 316 9.48 13.61 -15.01
CA ALA A 316 9.30 12.35 -15.72
C ALA A 316 7.86 12.14 -16.24
N ARG A 317 6.85 12.65 -15.52
CA ARG A 317 5.43 12.47 -15.86
C ARG A 317 4.89 13.54 -16.81
N ASN A 318 5.30 14.78 -16.63
CA ASN A 318 4.67 15.95 -17.25
C ASN A 318 5.57 16.68 -18.26
N GLY A 319 6.86 16.31 -18.33
CA GLY A 319 7.84 16.99 -19.17
C GLY A 319 8.32 18.32 -18.59
N GLU A 320 9.34 18.89 -19.23
CA GLU A 320 10.07 20.05 -18.72
C GLU A 320 9.21 21.31 -18.57
N GLU A 321 8.42 21.64 -19.59
CA GLU A 321 7.60 22.86 -19.60
C GLU A 321 6.62 22.88 -18.43
N MET A 322 5.88 21.79 -18.25
CA MET A 322 4.91 21.68 -17.16
C MET A 322 5.61 21.57 -15.81
N ALA A 323 6.79 20.94 -15.72
CA ALA A 323 7.58 20.92 -14.49
C ALA A 323 7.98 22.32 -14.03
N ARG A 324 8.32 23.24 -14.95
CA ARG A 324 8.56 24.65 -14.61
C ARG A 324 7.32 25.30 -13.99
N ARG A 325 6.14 25.06 -14.56
CA ARG A 325 4.87 25.56 -14.00
C ARG A 325 4.54 24.95 -12.64
N PHE A 326 4.83 23.67 -12.43
CA PHE A 326 4.70 23.07 -11.10
C PHE A 326 5.60 23.77 -10.08
N ALA A 327 6.86 24.02 -10.43
CA ALA A 327 7.81 24.68 -9.54
C ALA A 327 7.44 26.15 -9.24
N SER A 328 6.96 26.90 -10.24
CA SER A 328 6.67 28.33 -10.09
C SER A 328 5.26 28.66 -9.59
N GLU A 329 4.28 27.78 -9.84
CA GLU A 329 2.86 28.05 -9.55
C GLU A 329 2.29 27.03 -8.56
N TRP A 330 2.21 25.76 -8.94
CA TRP A 330 1.42 24.75 -8.22
C TRP A 330 2.01 24.34 -6.88
N ILE A 331 3.32 24.08 -6.81
CA ILE A 331 3.98 23.70 -5.56
C ILE A 331 3.90 24.85 -4.53
N PRO A 332 4.24 26.11 -4.85
CA PRO A 332 4.04 27.23 -3.92
C PRO A 332 2.60 27.35 -3.41
N MET A 333 1.59 27.12 -4.27
CA MET A 333 0.18 27.15 -3.87
C MET A 333 -0.19 26.01 -2.91
N GLU A 334 0.29 24.79 -3.17
CA GLU A 334 0.13 23.64 -2.27
C GLU A 334 0.79 23.90 -0.91
N GLU A 335 2.04 24.33 -0.90
CA GLU A 335 2.79 24.62 0.33
C GLU A 335 2.16 25.73 1.16
N ASN A 336 1.68 26.80 0.52
CA ASN A 336 0.95 27.87 1.20
C ASN A 336 -0.34 27.34 1.87
N TYR A 337 -1.09 26.50 1.16
CA TYR A 337 -2.29 25.83 1.69
C TYR A 337 -1.97 24.91 2.87
N PHE A 338 -0.98 24.02 2.72
CA PHE A 338 -0.58 23.09 3.78
C PHE A 338 -0.14 23.81 5.05
N LYS A 339 0.70 24.85 4.89
CA LYS A 339 1.20 25.66 6.00
C LYS A 339 0.09 26.44 6.69
N THR A 340 -0.76 27.12 5.93
CA THR A 340 -1.81 27.99 6.49
C THR A 340 -2.82 27.22 7.33
N PHE A 341 -3.22 26.03 6.88
CA PHE A 341 -4.23 25.24 7.58
C PHE A 341 -3.65 24.09 8.39
N SER A 342 -2.33 23.95 8.46
CA SER A 342 -1.66 22.85 9.17
C SER A 342 -2.22 21.48 8.77
N ILE A 343 -2.32 21.25 7.45
CA ILE A 343 -3.07 20.12 6.89
C ILE A 343 -2.48 18.80 7.34
N ALA A 344 -1.16 18.66 7.31
CA ALA A 344 -0.48 17.46 7.77
C ALA A 344 -0.78 17.21 9.26
N GLU A 345 -0.72 18.25 10.09
CA GLU A 345 -0.97 18.19 11.53
C GLU A 345 -2.37 17.68 11.88
N ARG A 346 -3.36 18.00 11.04
CA ARG A 346 -4.77 17.62 11.20
C ARG A 346 -5.13 16.25 10.64
N CYS A 347 -4.18 15.55 10.00
CA CYS A 347 -4.40 14.21 9.49
C CYS A 347 -4.21 13.14 10.56
N ASP A 348 -5.07 12.12 10.51
CA ASP A 348 -5.00 10.95 11.39
C ASP A 348 -3.79 10.07 11.05
N LEU A 349 -3.42 10.00 9.76
CA LEU A 349 -2.29 9.22 9.26
C LEU A 349 -1.45 10.04 8.29
N ARG A 350 -0.13 9.84 8.33
CA ARG A 350 0.84 10.50 7.44
C ARG A 350 1.80 9.47 6.88
N PHE A 351 2.05 9.53 5.58
CA PHE A 351 2.97 8.65 4.86
C PHE A 351 3.94 9.50 4.04
N SER A 352 5.20 9.08 3.97
CA SER A 352 6.21 9.71 3.11
C SER A 352 6.62 8.76 2.00
N ASN A 353 6.46 9.18 0.76
CA ASN A 353 6.73 8.38 -0.43
C ASN A 353 7.90 8.98 -1.23
N GLY A 354 9.13 8.72 -0.82
CA GLY A 354 10.33 9.22 -1.47
C GLY A 354 11.49 9.14 -0.51
#